data_AF-A0A1X7P2D9-F1
#
_entry.id   AF-A0A1X7P2D9-F1
#
_cell.length_a   1.000
_cell.length_b   1.000
_cell.length_c   1.000
_cell.angle_alpha   90.00
_cell.angle_beta   90.00
_cell.angle_gamma   90.00
#
_symmetry.space_group_name_H-M   'P 1'
#
loop_
_entity.id
_entity.type
_entity.pdbx_description
1 polymer ?
#
loop_
_entity_poly.entity_id
_entity_poly.type
_entity_poly.pdbx_seq_one_letter_code
_entity_poly.pdbx_strand_id
1 'polypeptide(L)'
;MFARKSQITEPGWKGRRLHTGAALPAAAALLLAGSLDASAEMAINGDAKAMTVTISEMQRGEVMAEMAQRFGFKVAGQVGDDQPINGRFRGDLGDVLAAILPANGFLIVYEGGRPTKLVLSDRSQEGAAPVDPSMTSMQPNGDATWMETGEGGHGAAGLGGGQVIDPTQTAPPPSQEMPPPEDVGPPPEPEL
;
A
#
# COMPACT_ATOMS: atom_id res chain seq x y z
N MET A 1 -22.80 36.83 -26.62
CA MET A 1 -22.22 37.30 -25.34
C MET A 1 -23.29 37.22 -24.26
N PHE A 2 -23.24 36.22 -23.38
CA PHE A 2 -24.17 36.11 -22.26
C PHE A 2 -23.36 36.05 -20.96
N ALA A 3 -23.43 37.14 -20.19
CA ALA A 3 -22.85 37.25 -18.87
C ALA A 3 -23.69 36.43 -17.89
N ARG A 4 -23.16 35.32 -17.38
CA ARG A 4 -23.76 34.61 -16.24
C ARG A 4 -23.29 35.27 -14.95
N LYS A 5 -24.21 35.91 -14.24
CA LYS A 5 -24.03 36.37 -12.85
C LYS A 5 -23.94 35.15 -11.94
N SER A 6 -22.80 34.98 -11.28
CA SER A 6 -22.60 33.99 -10.22
C SER A 6 -23.15 34.57 -8.92
N GLN A 7 -24.24 34.01 -8.39
CA GLN A 7 -24.67 34.29 -7.02
C GLN A 7 -23.86 33.43 -6.06
N ILE A 8 -23.04 34.09 -5.25
CA ILE A 8 -22.30 33.49 -4.14
C ILE A 8 -23.27 33.43 -2.96
N THR A 9 -23.77 32.25 -2.66
CA THR A 9 -24.57 32.00 -1.45
C THR A 9 -23.61 31.65 -0.32
N GLU A 10 -23.36 32.61 0.56
CA GLU A 10 -22.60 32.39 1.79
C GLU A 10 -23.43 31.55 2.78
N PRO A 11 -22.94 30.41 3.29
CA PRO A 11 -23.57 29.77 4.43
C PRO A 11 -23.27 30.59 5.69
N GLY A 12 -24.22 31.45 6.06
CA GLY A 12 -24.23 32.19 7.31
C GLY A 12 -24.41 31.28 8.51
N TRP A 13 -23.30 30.85 9.13
CA TRP A 13 -23.31 30.24 10.47
C TRP A 13 -23.06 31.31 11.53
N LYS A 14 -24.15 31.97 11.94
CA LYS A 14 -24.16 32.78 13.16
C LYS A 14 -24.20 31.85 14.38
N GLY A 15 -23.11 31.90 15.15
CA GLY A 15 -23.09 31.85 16.61
C GLY A 15 -23.84 30.70 17.29
N ARG A 16 -23.10 29.65 17.69
CA ARG A 16 -23.46 28.87 18.86
C ARG A 16 -22.43 29.12 19.96
N ARG A 17 -22.96 29.63 21.08
CA ARG A 17 -22.24 30.00 22.29
C ARG A 17 -21.54 28.79 22.87
N LEU A 18 -20.32 29.01 23.33
CA LEU A 18 -19.53 28.09 24.14
C LEU A 18 -20.30 27.83 25.44
N HIS A 19 -20.81 26.60 25.62
CA HIS A 19 -21.21 26.11 26.93
C HIS A 19 -20.01 25.38 27.52
N THR A 20 -19.34 26.04 28.46
CA THR A 20 -18.38 25.44 29.39
C THR A 20 -19.16 24.49 30.31
N GLY A 21 -19.30 23.23 29.88
CA GLY A 21 -19.90 22.14 30.65
C GLY A 21 -18.79 21.22 31.15
N ALA A 22 -18.82 20.93 32.45
CA ALA A 22 -17.81 20.21 33.21
C ALA A 22 -17.47 18.82 32.64
N ALA A 23 -16.19 18.46 32.83
CA ALA A 23 -15.63 17.15 32.57
C ALA A 23 -16.34 16.05 33.36
N LEU A 24 -16.77 15.01 32.66
CA LEU A 24 -17.15 13.70 33.20
C LEU A 24 -16.48 12.67 32.30
N PRO A 25 -15.38 12.00 32.73
CA PRO A 25 -14.81 10.89 31.99
C PRO A 25 -15.67 9.65 32.25
N ALA A 26 -16.83 9.59 31.59
CA ALA A 26 -17.55 8.34 31.47
C ALA A 26 -16.85 7.50 30.41
N ALA A 27 -15.84 6.75 30.83
CA ALA A 27 -15.24 5.64 30.10
C ALA A 27 -16.30 4.55 29.90
N ALA A 28 -17.20 4.78 28.94
CA ALA A 28 -18.07 3.73 28.42
C ALA A 28 -17.23 2.88 27.48
N ALA A 29 -16.64 1.81 28.04
CA ALA A 29 -16.09 0.71 27.28
C ALA A 29 -17.21 0.10 26.42
N LEU A 30 -17.27 0.49 25.15
CA LEU A 30 -18.02 -0.18 24.10
C LEU A 30 -17.36 -1.54 23.82
N LEU A 31 -17.56 -2.49 24.73
CA LEU A 31 -17.41 -3.92 24.45
C LEU A 31 -18.64 -4.35 23.66
N LEU A 32 -18.68 -3.94 22.38
CA LEU A 32 -19.50 -4.60 21.37
C LEU A 32 -18.86 -5.95 21.08
N ALA A 33 -19.12 -6.92 21.95
CA ALA A 33 -19.00 -8.34 21.63
C ALA A 33 -20.13 -8.70 20.67
N GLY A 34 -20.02 -8.22 19.42
CA GLY A 34 -20.85 -8.64 18.30
C GLY A 34 -20.29 -9.94 17.76
N SER A 35 -21.10 -10.99 17.82
CA SER A 35 -21.08 -12.23 17.05
C SER A 35 -19.77 -12.56 16.33
N LEU A 36 -19.10 -13.59 16.84
CA LEU A 36 -18.07 -14.37 16.15
C LEU A 36 -18.70 -15.08 14.94
N ASP A 37 -19.04 -14.31 13.91
CA ASP A 37 -19.11 -14.87 12.58
C ASP A 37 -17.65 -15.12 12.20
N ALA A 38 -17.26 -16.38 12.05
CA ALA A 38 -15.96 -16.78 11.50
C ALA A 38 -15.89 -16.45 9.98
N SER A 39 -16.39 -15.27 9.64
CA SER A 39 -16.31 -14.62 8.34
C SER A 39 -14.92 -14.02 8.24
N ALA A 40 -14.23 -14.28 7.13
CA ALA A 40 -12.88 -13.83 6.82
C ALA A 40 -12.55 -12.48 7.49
N GLU A 41 -11.72 -12.52 8.53
CA GLU A 41 -11.50 -11.38 9.41
C GLU A 41 -10.47 -10.45 8.76
N MET A 42 -10.97 -9.37 8.15
CA MET A 42 -10.15 -8.24 7.74
C MET A 42 -10.22 -7.14 8.81
N ALA A 43 -9.07 -6.82 9.39
CA ALA A 43 -8.95 -5.73 10.36
C ALA A 43 -8.07 -4.61 9.80
N ILE A 44 -8.64 -3.41 9.66
CA ILE A 44 -7.94 -2.19 9.21
C ILE A 44 -7.81 -1.23 10.39
N ASN A 45 -6.57 -0.93 10.78
CA ASN A 45 -6.27 0.04 11.84
C ASN A 45 -5.41 1.18 11.28
N GLY A 46 -5.77 2.44 11.57
CA GLY A 46 -5.06 3.63 11.08
C GLY A 46 -5.76 4.37 9.94
N ASP A 47 -5.00 5.21 9.22
CA ASP A 47 -5.47 6.05 8.12
C ASP A 47 -4.64 5.85 6.84
N ALA A 48 -5.00 6.53 5.75
CA ALA A 48 -4.36 6.36 4.44
C ALA A 48 -2.84 6.63 4.42
N LYS A 49 -2.28 7.36 5.39
CA LYS A 49 -0.85 7.63 5.50
C LYS A 49 -0.10 6.62 6.37
N ALA A 50 -0.80 5.97 7.29
CA ALA A 50 -0.22 5.00 8.21
C ALA A 50 -1.32 4.03 8.65
N MET A 51 -1.34 2.85 8.02
CA MET A 51 -2.29 1.79 8.37
C MET A 51 -1.60 0.46 8.60
N THR A 52 -2.29 -0.38 9.37
CA THR A 52 -2.03 -1.81 9.49
C THR A 52 -3.27 -2.55 9.02
N VAL A 53 -3.10 -3.46 8.07
CA VAL A 53 -4.16 -4.32 7.56
C VAL A 53 -3.80 -5.76 7.90
N THR A 54 -4.67 -6.45 8.62
CA THR A 54 -4.56 -7.88 8.91
C THR A 54 -5.66 -8.60 8.15
N ILE A 55 -5.30 -9.63 7.37
CA ILE A 55 -6.20 -10.36 6.48
C ILE A 55 -6.05 -11.84 6.79
N SER A 56 -7.18 -12.51 7.01
CA SER A 56 -7.27 -13.96 7.21
C SER A 56 -8.20 -14.55 6.15
N GLU A 57 -7.61 -15.33 5.22
CA GLU A 57 -8.27 -16.12 4.18
C GLU A 57 -9.37 -15.37 3.40
N MET A 58 -9.07 -14.15 2.93
CA MET A 58 -10.02 -13.35 2.16
C MET A 58 -9.65 -13.29 0.67
N GLN A 59 -10.65 -13.38 -0.21
CA GLN A 59 -10.43 -13.21 -1.65
C GLN A 59 -9.90 -11.80 -1.93
N ARG A 60 -8.94 -11.68 -2.86
CA ARG A 60 -8.34 -10.38 -3.21
C ARG A 60 -9.39 -9.36 -3.66
N GLY A 61 -10.42 -9.78 -4.41
CA GLY A 61 -11.53 -8.92 -4.81
C GLY A 61 -12.31 -8.35 -3.63
N GLU A 62 -12.55 -9.17 -2.61
CA GLU A 62 -13.25 -8.77 -1.38
C GLU A 62 -12.41 -7.81 -0.55
N VAL A 63 -11.12 -8.08 -0.36
CA VAL A 63 -10.17 -7.17 0.30
C VAL A 63 -10.21 -5.79 -0.35
N MET A 64 -10.24 -5.74 -1.68
CA MET A 64 -10.29 -4.48 -2.43
C MET A 64 -11.62 -3.74 -2.26
N ALA A 65 -12.74 -4.46 -2.24
CA ALA A 65 -14.05 -3.88 -1.99
C ALA A 65 -14.14 -3.28 -0.58
N GLU A 66 -13.63 -4.00 0.44
CA GLU A 66 -13.57 -3.53 1.82
C GLU A 66 -12.70 -2.28 1.98
N MET A 67 -11.51 -2.25 1.36
CA MET A 67 -10.67 -1.05 1.35
C MET A 67 -11.37 0.13 0.68
N ALA A 68 -11.99 -0.09 -0.47
CA ALA A 68 -12.71 0.94 -1.21
C ALA A 68 -13.87 1.52 -0.38
N GLN A 69 -14.63 0.66 0.29
CA GLN A 69 -15.70 1.05 1.21
C GLN A 69 -15.15 1.82 2.41
N ARG A 70 -14.06 1.36 3.02
CA ARG A 70 -13.45 1.98 4.21
C ARG A 70 -12.92 3.38 3.94
N PHE A 71 -12.24 3.58 2.81
CA PHE A 71 -11.60 4.85 2.46
C PHE A 71 -12.45 5.73 1.54
N GLY A 72 -13.60 5.22 1.06
CA GLY A 72 -14.57 5.97 0.26
C GLY A 72 -14.13 6.23 -1.18
N PHE A 73 -13.28 5.38 -1.75
CA PHE A 73 -12.87 5.48 -3.16
C PHE A 73 -13.56 4.43 -4.03
N LYS A 74 -13.60 4.66 -5.34
CA LYS A 74 -14.14 3.70 -6.32
C LYS A 74 -13.04 2.84 -6.91
N VAL A 75 -13.26 1.53 -7.04
CA VAL A 75 -12.38 0.64 -7.79
C VAL A 75 -12.85 0.57 -9.24
N ALA A 76 -11.93 0.71 -10.19
CA ALA A 76 -12.18 0.54 -11.61
C ALA A 76 -11.17 -0.45 -12.20
N GLY A 77 -11.66 -1.44 -12.95
CA GLY A 77 -10.85 -2.53 -13.49
C GLY A 77 -11.20 -3.87 -12.83
N GLN A 78 -10.68 -4.97 -13.38
CA GLN A 78 -10.80 -6.28 -12.75
C GLN A 78 -9.64 -6.50 -11.80
N VAL A 79 -9.93 -7.09 -10.64
CA VAL A 79 -8.90 -7.60 -9.74
C VAL A 79 -8.44 -8.93 -10.32
N GLY A 80 -7.22 -8.97 -10.86
CA GLY A 80 -6.66 -10.21 -11.38
C GLY A 80 -6.38 -11.22 -10.26
N ASP A 81 -6.57 -12.51 -10.57
CA ASP A 81 -6.30 -13.68 -9.72
C ASP A 81 -6.96 -13.62 -8.33
N ASP A 82 -7.98 -14.45 -8.15
CA ASP A 82 -8.87 -14.43 -6.99
C ASP A 82 -8.37 -15.31 -5.83
N GLN A 83 -7.05 -15.48 -5.73
CA GLN A 83 -6.46 -16.29 -4.67
C GLN A 83 -6.66 -15.63 -3.29
N PRO A 84 -6.94 -16.44 -2.26
CA PRO A 84 -7.09 -15.93 -0.91
C PRO A 84 -5.77 -15.35 -0.41
N ILE A 85 -5.85 -14.22 0.28
CA ILE A 85 -4.71 -13.51 0.85
C ILE A 85 -4.71 -13.69 2.36
N ASN A 86 -3.51 -13.92 2.89
CA ASN A 86 -3.25 -14.04 4.31
C ASN A 86 -2.05 -13.19 4.68
N GLY A 87 -2.15 -12.47 5.79
CA GLY A 87 -1.00 -11.77 6.34
C GLY A 87 -1.32 -10.45 7.00
N ARG A 88 -0.25 -9.76 7.39
CA ARG A 88 -0.29 -8.45 8.02
C ARG A 88 0.58 -7.48 7.25
N PHE A 89 -0.05 -6.43 6.75
CA PHE A 89 0.56 -5.39 5.93
C PHE A 89 0.59 -4.08 6.71
N ARG A 90 1.67 -3.31 6.58
CA ARG A 90 1.84 -2.03 7.27
C ARG A 90 2.48 -1.02 6.31
N GLY A 91 2.00 0.21 6.34
CA GLY A 91 2.52 1.30 5.50
C GLY A 91 1.45 2.33 5.20
N ASP A 92 1.67 3.15 4.18
CA ASP A 92 0.59 3.96 3.61
C ASP A 92 -0.32 3.11 2.70
N LEU A 93 -1.43 3.68 2.23
CA LEU A 93 -2.40 2.98 1.37
C LEU A 93 -1.73 2.42 0.10
N GLY A 94 -0.79 3.15 -0.49
CA GLY A 94 -0.05 2.72 -1.66
C GLY A 94 0.85 1.52 -1.36
N ASP A 95 1.62 1.57 -0.27
CA ASP A 95 2.47 0.45 0.16
C ASP A 95 1.67 -0.82 0.41
N VAL A 96 0.54 -0.69 1.12
CA VAL A 96 -0.33 -1.82 1.44
C VAL A 96 -0.97 -2.40 0.18
N LEU A 97 -1.45 -1.55 -0.73
CA LEU A 97 -2.00 -2.01 -2.01
C LEU A 97 -0.94 -2.69 -2.88
N ALA A 98 0.30 -2.18 -2.90
CA ALA A 98 1.41 -2.80 -3.61
C ALA A 98 1.75 -4.19 -3.07
N ALA A 99 1.67 -4.38 -1.76
CA ALA A 99 1.90 -5.68 -1.13
C ALA A 99 0.77 -6.69 -1.41
N ILE A 100 -0.48 -6.23 -1.46
CA ILE A 100 -1.68 -7.06 -1.69
C ILE A 100 -1.85 -7.41 -3.19
N LEU A 101 -1.43 -6.52 -4.10
CA LEU A 101 -1.62 -6.62 -5.54
C LEU A 101 -0.29 -6.73 -6.31
N PRO A 102 0.62 -7.68 -6.00
CA PRO A 102 1.96 -7.69 -6.60
C PRO A 102 1.96 -7.91 -8.12
N ALA A 103 0.95 -8.60 -8.66
CA ALA A 103 0.83 -8.91 -10.08
C ALA A 103 0.15 -7.81 -10.91
N ASN A 104 -0.52 -6.84 -10.28
CA ASN A 104 -1.31 -5.83 -10.98
C ASN A 104 -0.61 -4.48 -10.94
N GLY A 105 -0.64 -3.75 -12.06
CA GLY A 105 -0.37 -2.32 -12.01
C GLY A 105 -1.58 -1.62 -11.38
N PHE A 106 -1.35 -0.62 -10.54
CA PHE A 106 -2.46 0.19 -10.03
C PHE A 106 -2.12 1.67 -10.00
N LEU A 107 -3.16 2.50 -10.09
CA LEU A 107 -3.06 3.95 -10.01
C LEU A 107 -4.11 4.49 -9.04
N ILE A 108 -3.66 5.27 -8.05
CA ILE A 108 -4.54 5.94 -7.09
C ILE A 108 -4.71 7.39 -7.54
N VAL A 109 -5.95 7.78 -7.80
CA VAL A 109 -6.34 9.17 -8.09
C VAL A 109 -6.70 9.86 -6.77
N TYR A 110 -6.07 11.00 -6.52
CA TYR A 110 -6.33 11.83 -5.35
C TYR A 110 -7.04 13.12 -5.76
N GLU A 111 -8.07 13.50 -5.02
CA GLU A 111 -8.73 14.80 -5.14
C GLU A 111 -8.80 15.46 -3.76
N GLY A 112 -8.28 16.68 -3.63
CA GLY A 112 -8.22 17.37 -2.34
C GLY A 112 -7.42 16.62 -1.27
N GLY A 113 -6.42 15.82 -1.67
CA GLY A 113 -5.59 15.03 -0.75
C GLY A 113 -6.25 13.76 -0.20
N ARG A 114 -7.40 13.33 -0.76
CA ARG A 114 -8.06 12.07 -0.41
C ARG A 114 -8.11 11.14 -1.63
N PRO A 115 -7.97 9.81 -1.45
CA PRO A 115 -8.14 8.87 -2.55
C PRO A 115 -9.61 8.89 -3.00
N THR A 116 -9.86 9.07 -4.29
CA THR A 116 -11.24 9.04 -4.85
C THR A 116 -11.45 7.90 -5.83
N LYS A 117 -10.38 7.44 -6.49
CA LYS A 117 -10.45 6.32 -7.44
C LYS A 117 -9.18 5.48 -7.41
N LEU A 118 -9.34 4.17 -7.44
CA LEU A 118 -8.28 3.20 -7.69
C LEU A 118 -8.53 2.57 -9.05
N VAL A 119 -7.56 2.67 -9.96
CA VAL A 119 -7.61 2.04 -11.27
C VAL A 119 -6.64 0.86 -11.28
N LEU A 120 -7.15 -0.32 -11.61
CA LEU A 120 -6.37 -1.55 -11.75
C LEU A 120 -6.07 -1.79 -13.23
N SER A 121 -4.81 -2.05 -13.52
CA SER A 121 -4.30 -2.39 -14.84
C SER A 121 -3.85 -3.85 -14.83
N ASP A 122 -4.49 -4.65 -15.67
CA ASP A 122 -4.11 -6.03 -15.91
C ASP A 122 -2.81 -6.04 -16.72
N ARG A 123 -1.68 -6.16 -16.02
CA ARG A 123 -0.35 -6.19 -16.68
C ARG A 123 -0.18 -7.45 -17.53
N SER A 124 -0.98 -8.49 -17.28
CA SER A 124 -0.98 -9.73 -18.08
C SER A 124 -1.54 -9.53 -19.49
N GLN A 125 -2.29 -8.47 -19.75
CA GLN A 125 -2.79 -8.16 -21.09
C GLN A 125 -1.76 -7.43 -21.98
N GLU A 126 -0.69 -6.88 -21.39
CA GLU A 126 0.34 -6.12 -22.13
C GLU A 126 1.39 -7.01 -22.84
N GLY A 127 1.26 -8.34 -22.74
CA GLY A 127 2.18 -9.33 -23.33
C GLY A 127 1.73 -9.94 -24.67
N ALA A 128 0.50 -9.68 -25.12
CA ALA A 128 0.03 -10.12 -26.42
C ALA A 128 -0.19 -8.90 -27.31
N ALA A 129 0.91 -8.32 -27.83
CA ALA A 129 0.81 -7.76 -29.16
C ALA A 129 0.13 -8.85 -30.03
N PRO A 130 -0.88 -8.52 -30.86
CA PRO A 130 -1.41 -9.47 -31.81
C PRO A 130 -0.24 -9.94 -32.67
N VAL A 131 0.30 -11.10 -32.33
CA VAL A 131 1.27 -11.79 -33.17
C VAL A 131 0.41 -12.21 -34.34
N ASP A 132 0.41 -11.40 -35.39
CA ASP A 132 -0.21 -11.77 -36.63
C ASP A 132 0.48 -13.08 -37.05
N PRO A 133 -0.23 -14.24 -37.06
CA PRO A 133 0.41 -15.51 -37.41
C PRO A 133 0.89 -15.51 -38.87
N SER A 134 0.49 -14.51 -39.66
CA SER A 134 1.01 -14.24 -41.00
C SER A 134 2.44 -13.70 -41.02
N MET A 135 3.00 -13.24 -39.88
CA MET A 135 4.43 -12.89 -39.78
C MET A 135 5.32 -14.10 -39.43
N THR A 136 4.87 -15.31 -39.76
CA THR A 136 5.73 -16.50 -39.77
C THR A 136 6.79 -16.37 -40.88
N SER A 137 8.04 -16.22 -40.46
CA SER A 137 9.26 -16.56 -41.22
C SER A 137 9.49 -15.85 -42.56
N MET A 138 10.13 -14.68 -42.48
CA MET A 138 11.26 -14.37 -43.37
C MET A 138 12.50 -14.15 -42.50
N GLN A 139 13.01 -15.21 -41.88
CA GLN A 139 14.38 -15.22 -41.37
C GLN A 139 15.30 -15.46 -42.58
N PRO A 140 16.10 -14.48 -43.04
CA PRO A 140 17.17 -14.78 -43.97
C PRO A 140 18.22 -15.61 -43.22
N ASN A 141 18.49 -16.82 -43.73
CA ASN A 141 19.74 -17.52 -43.49
C ASN A 141 20.88 -16.62 -43.95
N GLY A 142 21.47 -15.86 -43.03
CA GLY A 142 22.64 -15.04 -43.24
C GLY A 142 23.78 -15.59 -42.41
N ASP A 143 24.50 -16.55 -42.98
CA ASP A 143 25.84 -16.94 -42.56
C ASP A 143 26.74 -15.69 -42.57
N ALA A 144 27.00 -15.13 -41.40
CA ALA A 144 27.96 -14.04 -41.23
C ALA A 144 29.09 -14.55 -40.33
N THR A 145 29.97 -15.30 -40.98
CA THR A 145 31.35 -15.54 -40.54
C THR A 145 32.04 -14.19 -40.33
N TRP A 146 32.18 -13.74 -39.08
CA TRP A 146 33.00 -12.58 -38.74
C TRP A 146 34.43 -13.04 -38.52
N MET A 147 35.29 -12.71 -39.48
CA MET A 147 36.73 -12.93 -39.42
C MET A 147 37.34 -12.21 -38.21
N GLU A 148 37.94 -13.03 -37.36
CA GLU A 148 39.21 -12.81 -36.67
C GLU A 148 40.16 -11.91 -37.47
N THR A 149 40.54 -10.74 -36.93
CA THR A 149 41.88 -10.10 -37.02
C THR A 149 41.84 -8.81 -36.18
N GLY A 150 42.66 -8.72 -35.13
CA GLY A 150 42.71 -7.51 -34.32
C GLY A 150 43.62 -7.58 -33.10
N GLU A 151 44.82 -8.10 -33.32
CA GLU A 151 45.96 -8.06 -32.42
C GLU A 151 46.32 -6.61 -32.02
N GLY A 152 46.49 -6.36 -30.71
CA GLY A 152 47.29 -5.23 -30.22
C GLY A 152 46.60 -4.32 -29.19
N GLY A 153 47.19 -4.21 -28.00
CA GLY A 153 47.11 -2.96 -27.24
C GLY A 153 46.93 -3.08 -25.73
N HIS A 154 48.06 -3.32 -25.05
CA HIS A 154 48.37 -2.99 -23.66
C HIS A 154 47.51 -1.90 -22.98
N GLY A 155 47.10 -2.17 -21.73
CA GLY A 155 46.56 -1.16 -20.83
C GLY A 155 46.29 -1.71 -19.44
N ALA A 156 47.36 -1.84 -18.66
CA ALA A 156 47.32 -2.24 -17.26
C ALA A 156 46.72 -1.15 -16.35
N ALA A 157 46.31 -1.60 -15.15
CA ALA A 157 46.06 -0.86 -13.91
C ALA A 157 44.63 -0.34 -13.67
N GLY A 158 43.98 -0.95 -12.68
CA GLY A 158 42.72 -0.48 -12.11
C GLY A 158 42.09 -1.48 -11.14
N LEU A 159 42.85 -1.95 -10.15
CA LEU A 159 42.35 -2.78 -9.05
C LEU A 159 41.38 -1.96 -8.18
N GLY A 160 40.10 -1.93 -8.55
CA GLY A 160 39.00 -1.49 -7.70
C GLY A 160 38.26 -2.70 -7.17
N GLY A 161 38.65 -3.19 -6.00
CA GLY A 161 37.98 -4.31 -5.32
C GLY A 161 36.54 -3.96 -4.96
N GLY A 162 35.61 -4.31 -5.83
CA GLY A 162 34.19 -4.37 -5.52
C GLY A 162 33.97 -5.47 -4.49
N GLN A 163 33.73 -5.07 -3.25
CA GLN A 163 33.38 -5.97 -2.16
C GLN A 163 32.05 -6.66 -2.52
N VAL A 164 32.12 -7.95 -2.81
CA VAL A 164 30.93 -8.80 -2.98
C VAL A 164 30.28 -8.91 -1.60
N ILE A 165 29.21 -8.16 -1.41
CA ILE A 165 28.33 -8.26 -0.25
C ILE A 165 27.53 -9.54 -0.40
N ASP A 166 27.84 -10.53 0.44
CA ASP A 166 27.10 -11.79 0.54
C ASP A 166 25.72 -11.52 1.17
N PRO A 167 24.60 -11.74 0.45
CA PRO A 167 23.27 -11.40 0.93
C PRO A 167 22.77 -12.31 2.06
N THR A 168 23.54 -13.32 2.47
CA THR A 168 23.17 -14.26 3.54
C THR A 168 23.60 -13.81 4.93
N GLN A 169 24.29 -12.66 5.06
CA GLN A 169 24.89 -12.21 6.32
C GLN A 169 24.11 -11.13 7.10
N THR A 170 22.90 -10.76 6.69
CA THR A 170 22.05 -9.87 7.51
C THR A 170 21.27 -10.70 8.52
N ALA A 171 21.95 -11.20 9.55
CA ALA A 171 21.27 -11.61 10.77
C ALA A 171 20.62 -10.38 11.41
N PRO A 172 19.34 -10.43 11.82
CA PRO A 172 18.72 -9.34 12.55
C PRO A 172 19.52 -9.07 13.83
N PRO A 173 19.67 -7.80 14.26
CA PRO A 173 20.31 -7.50 15.53
C PRO A 173 19.60 -8.27 16.66
N PRO A 174 20.35 -8.78 17.66
CA PRO A 174 19.73 -9.40 18.82
C PRO A 174 18.73 -8.41 19.40
N SER A 175 17.50 -8.87 19.63
CA SER A 175 16.47 -8.07 20.27
C SER A 175 17.06 -7.53 21.56
N GLN A 176 17.22 -6.20 21.64
CA GLN A 176 17.55 -5.55 22.89
C GLN A 176 16.38 -5.82 23.82
N GLU A 177 16.60 -6.74 24.76
CA GLU A 177 15.70 -7.07 25.83
C GLU A 177 15.46 -5.76 26.60
N MET A 178 14.28 -5.17 26.41
CA MET A 178 13.89 -3.97 27.13
C MET A 178 13.87 -4.33 28.62
N PRO A 179 14.57 -3.56 29.48
CA PRO A 179 14.51 -3.81 30.91
C PRO A 179 13.05 -3.75 31.36
N PRO A 180 12.62 -4.60 32.30
CA PRO A 180 11.27 -4.58 32.81
C PRO A 180 10.93 -3.18 33.33
N PRO A 181 9.69 -2.70 33.14
CA PRO A 181 9.27 -1.41 33.66
C PRO A 181 9.54 -1.38 35.16
N GLU A 182 10.29 -0.38 35.61
CA GLU A 182 10.51 -0.14 37.03
C GLU A 182 9.14 0.02 37.69
N ASP A 183 8.92 -0.76 38.75
CA ASP A 183 7.73 -0.71 39.59
C ASP A 183 7.68 0.67 40.25
N VAL A 184 7.01 1.61 39.60
CA VAL A 184 6.71 2.92 40.18
C VAL A 184 5.62 2.66 41.22
N GLY A 185 6.05 2.55 42.47
CA GLY A 185 5.16 2.34 43.62
C GLY A 185 3.99 3.33 43.65
N PRO A 186 2.90 2.97 44.35
CA PRO A 186 1.68 3.76 44.37
C PRO A 186 1.94 5.21 44.79
N PRO A 187 1.26 6.19 44.17
CA PRO A 187 1.40 7.59 44.55
C PRO A 187 0.99 7.79 46.02
N PRO A 188 1.66 8.70 46.75
CA PRO A 188 1.31 8.97 48.14
C PRO A 188 -0.13 9.47 48.25
N GLU A 189 -0.87 8.94 49.22
CA GLU A 189 -2.22 9.41 49.53
C GLU A 189 -2.18 10.88 49.98
N PRO A 190 -3.16 11.70 49.56
CA PRO A 190 -3.26 13.07 50.03
C PRO A 190 -3.64 13.10 51.51
N GLU A 191 -2.82 13.74 52.34
CA GLU A 191 -3.20 14.06 53.73
C GLU A 191 -4.36 15.06 53.73
N LEU A 192 -5.43 14.72 54.46
CA LEU A 192 -6.64 15.53 54.65
C LEU A 192 -6.44 16.60 55.73
#